data_AF-A0A1I1GJW2-F1
#
_entry.id   AF-A0A1I1GJW2-F1
#
_cell.length_a   1.000
_cell.length_b   1.000
_cell.length_c   1.000
_cell.angle_alpha   90.00
_cell.angle_beta   90.00
_cell.angle_gamma   90.00
#
_symmetry.space_group_name_H-M   'P 1'
#
loop_
_entity.id
_entity.type
_entity.pdbx_description
1 polymer ?
#
loop_
_entity_poly.entity_id
_entity_poly.type
_entity_poly.pdbx_seq_one_letter_code
_entity_poly.pdbx_strand_id
1 'polypeptide(L)'
;MNNDYLDPINSLHMPELADTTFAMDFLLRAKEGVRNIAVALTESASPDVRATLKKQLMQGIAMHQEISDLMIEKKWFHPYELTEQYQLDQLSANNTIKIGKMNLFPVETNRKGMFDRTPDEH
;
A
#
# COMPACT_ATOMS: atom_id res chain seq x y z
N MET A 1 -7.23 -30.32 -3.10
CA MET A 1 -7.29 -28.86 -3.29
C MET A 1 -5.87 -28.35 -3.20
N ASN A 2 -5.38 -27.70 -4.26
CA ASN A 2 -4.04 -27.11 -4.28
C ASN A 2 -3.98 -25.97 -3.25
N ASN A 3 -3.13 -26.09 -2.23
CA ASN A 3 -2.91 -25.05 -1.21
C ASN A 3 -1.71 -24.15 -1.55
N ASP A 4 -1.23 -24.20 -2.80
CA ASP A 4 -0.21 -23.29 -3.30
C ASP A 4 -0.83 -21.91 -3.54
N TYR A 5 -0.54 -20.97 -2.65
CA TYR A 5 -1.00 -19.58 -2.76
C TYR A 5 -0.27 -18.79 -3.86
N LEU A 6 0.78 -19.35 -4.47
CA LEU A 6 1.44 -18.78 -5.67
C LEU A 6 0.73 -19.18 -6.97
N ASP A 7 -0.18 -20.15 -6.93
CA ASP A 7 -1.05 -20.48 -8.06
C ASP A 7 -1.98 -19.29 -8.36
N PRO A 8 -2.03 -18.77 -9.60
CA PRO A 8 -2.93 -17.68 -9.98
C PRO A 8 -4.40 -17.91 -9.58
N ILE A 9 -4.84 -19.17 -9.54
CA ILE A 9 -6.20 -19.54 -9.12
C ILE A 9 -6.46 -19.14 -7.66
N ASN A 10 -5.45 -19.31 -6.79
CA ASN A 10 -5.53 -18.98 -5.36
C ASN A 10 -5.17 -17.52 -5.05
N SER A 11 -4.63 -16.79 -6.03
CA SER A 11 -4.27 -15.37 -5.93
C SER A 11 -5.35 -14.40 -6.42
N LEU A 12 -6.49 -14.90 -6.92
CA LEU A 12 -7.62 -14.08 -7.32
C LEU A 12 -8.04 -13.21 -6.11
N HIS A 13 -8.16 -11.89 -6.28
CA HIS A 13 -8.41 -10.84 -5.26
C HIS A 13 -7.20 -10.32 -4.45
N MET A 14 -6.02 -10.95 -4.52
CA MET A 14 -4.82 -10.39 -3.88
C MET A 14 -4.37 -9.04 -4.48
N PRO A 15 -4.45 -8.81 -5.81
CA PRO A 15 -4.10 -7.51 -6.40
C PRO A 15 -4.96 -6.35 -5.88
N GLU A 16 -6.26 -6.57 -5.69
CA GLU A 16 -7.20 -5.55 -5.20
C GLU A 16 -6.90 -5.15 -3.75
N LEU A 17 -6.51 -6.13 -2.91
CA LEU A 17 -6.03 -5.87 -1.56
C LEU A 17 -4.68 -5.12 -1.57
N ALA A 18 -3.82 -5.39 -2.54
CA ALA A 18 -2.56 -4.69 -2.70
C ALA A 18 -2.78 -3.23 -3.14
N ASP A 19 -3.72 -2.97 -4.05
CA ASP A 19 -4.04 -1.63 -4.54
C ASP A 19 -4.44 -0.68 -3.41
N THR A 20 -5.31 -1.13 -2.49
CA THR A 20 -5.71 -0.32 -1.32
C THR A 20 -4.52 0.01 -0.41
N THR A 21 -3.62 -0.96 -0.20
CA THR A 21 -2.41 -0.78 0.60
C THR A 21 -1.43 0.18 -0.06
N PHE A 22 -1.22 0.06 -1.38
CA PHE A 22 -0.35 0.97 -2.14
C PHE A 22 -0.91 2.39 -2.18
N ALA A 23 -2.22 2.55 -2.37
CA ALA A 23 -2.86 3.86 -2.34
C ALA A 23 -2.67 4.54 -0.98
N MET A 24 -2.83 3.79 0.13
CA MET A 24 -2.63 4.32 1.47
C MET A 24 -1.17 4.71 1.77
N ASP A 25 -0.19 3.87 1.42
CA ASP A 25 1.24 4.24 1.56
C ASP A 25 1.57 5.48 0.72
N PHE A 26 1.04 5.55 -0.50
CA PHE A 26 1.28 6.69 -1.38
C PHE A 26 0.66 7.98 -0.83
N LEU A 27 -0.57 7.94 -0.31
CA LEU A 27 -1.22 9.08 0.33
C LEU A 27 -0.41 9.58 1.54
N LEU A 28 0.07 8.67 2.40
CA LEU A 28 0.90 9.00 3.55
C LEU A 28 2.22 9.64 3.13
N ARG A 29 2.90 9.10 2.12
CA ARG A 29 4.16 9.64 1.60
C ARG A 29 3.98 11.00 0.95
N ALA A 30 2.89 11.22 0.22
CA ALA A 30 2.56 12.54 -0.33
C ALA A 30 2.40 13.57 0.81
N LYS A 31 1.71 13.19 1.90
CA LYS A 31 1.52 14.02 3.09
C LYS A 31 2.84 14.35 3.80
N GLU A 32 3.69 13.35 3.98
CA GLU A 32 5.04 13.52 4.54
C GLU A 32 5.90 14.43 3.66
N GLY A 33 5.83 14.25 2.33
CA GLY A 33 6.49 15.11 1.36
C GLY A 33 6.08 16.57 1.49
N VAL A 34 4.78 16.85 1.57
CA VAL A 34 4.25 18.21 1.81
C VAL A 34 4.81 18.80 3.10
N ARG A 35 4.79 18.04 4.20
CA ARG A 35 5.36 18.48 5.49
C ARG A 35 6.84 18.82 5.37
N ASN A 36 7.62 17.93 4.76
CA ASN A 36 9.08 18.09 4.65
C ASN A 36 9.45 19.27 3.75
N ILE A 37 8.73 19.47 2.65
CA ILE A 37 8.92 20.63 1.77
C ILE A 37 8.59 21.92 2.50
N ALA A 38 7.52 21.95 3.31
CA ALA A 38 7.15 23.12 4.10
C ALA A 38 8.25 23.49 5.11
N VAL A 39 8.82 22.50 5.81
CA VAL A 39 9.97 22.71 6.71
C VAL A 39 11.17 23.28 5.93
N ALA A 40 11.58 22.62 4.84
CA ALA A 40 12.70 23.07 4.01
C ALA A 40 12.49 24.48 3.43
N LEU A 41 11.25 24.85 3.09
CA LEU A 41 10.90 26.17 2.59
C LEU A 41 11.18 27.26 3.63
N THR A 42 10.93 26.98 4.91
CA THR A 42 11.20 27.91 6.02
C THR A 42 12.68 28.03 6.37
N GLU A 43 13.47 26.98 6.12
CA GLU A 43 14.91 26.94 6.42
C GLU A 43 15.80 27.42 5.26
N SER A 44 15.26 27.50 4.04
CA SER A 44 16.03 27.88 2.85
C SER A 44 16.39 29.37 2.81
N ALA A 45 17.70 29.68 2.79
CA ALA A 45 18.21 31.04 2.64
C ALA A 45 18.16 31.57 1.19
N SER A 46 18.27 30.70 0.18
CA SER A 46 18.29 31.10 -1.23
C SER A 46 16.89 31.42 -1.77
N PRO A 47 16.68 32.59 -2.42
CA PRO A 47 15.41 32.93 -3.06
C PRO A 47 14.97 31.94 -4.14
N ASP A 48 15.90 31.47 -4.97
CA ASP A 48 15.60 30.55 -6.07
C ASP A 48 15.18 29.17 -5.55
N VAL A 49 15.83 28.71 -4.48
CA VAL A 49 15.46 27.48 -3.80
C VAL A 49 14.08 27.61 -3.17
N ARG A 50 13.76 28.74 -2.51
CA ARG A 50 12.41 28.98 -1.97
C ARG A 50 11.34 29.00 -3.07
N ALA A 51 11.62 29.61 -4.22
CA ALA A 51 10.68 29.62 -5.34
C ALA A 51 10.40 28.20 -5.85
N THR A 52 11.44 27.37 -5.95
CA THR A 52 11.34 25.96 -6.37
C THR A 52 10.55 25.14 -5.36
N LEU A 53 10.90 25.23 -4.07
CA LEU A 53 10.22 24.51 -2.99
C LEU A 53 8.75 24.93 -2.88
N LYS A 54 8.42 26.21 -3.09
CA LYS A 54 7.02 26.67 -3.12
C LYS A 54 6.24 26.01 -4.25
N LYS A 55 6.83 25.87 -5.45
CA LYS A 55 6.19 25.15 -6.56
C LYS A 55 5.98 23.68 -6.23
N GLN A 56 7.01 23.01 -5.68
CA GLN A 56 6.92 21.60 -5.27
C GLN A 56 5.90 21.38 -4.16
N LEU A 57 5.76 22.31 -3.21
CA LEU A 57 4.74 22.27 -2.16
C LEU A 57 3.34 22.26 -2.76
N MET A 58 3.06 23.18 -3.69
CA MET A 58 1.77 23.24 -4.37
C MET A 58 1.47 21.96 -5.17
N GLN A 59 2.49 21.41 -5.84
CA GLN A 59 2.36 20.14 -6.57
C GLN A 59 2.10 18.96 -5.62
N GLY A 60 2.78 18.90 -4.48
CA GLY A 60 2.56 17.87 -3.46
C GLY A 60 1.16 17.95 -2.84
N ILE A 61 0.64 19.16 -2.60
CA ILE A 61 -0.73 19.36 -2.12
C ILE A 61 -1.74 18.88 -3.16
N ALA A 62 -1.56 19.25 -4.43
CA ALA A 62 -2.43 18.80 -5.53
C ALA A 62 -2.40 17.26 -5.67
N MET A 63 -1.21 16.66 -5.64
CA MET A 63 -1.05 15.21 -5.68
C MET A 63 -1.73 14.50 -4.51
N HIS A 64 -1.56 15.00 -3.28
CA HIS A 64 -2.26 14.45 -2.12
C HIS A 64 -3.79 14.51 -2.32
N GLN A 65 -4.30 15.63 -2.85
CA GLN A 65 -5.73 15.79 -3.14
C GLN A 65 -6.22 14.77 -4.17
N GLU A 66 -5.53 14.62 -5.30
CA GLU A 66 -5.87 13.66 -6.36
C GLU A 66 -5.89 12.22 -5.83
N ILE A 67 -4.90 11.83 -5.02
CA ILE A 67 -4.87 10.50 -4.39
C ILE A 67 -6.05 10.32 -3.44
N SER A 68 -6.32 11.31 -2.58
CA SER A 68 -7.45 11.21 -1.64
C SER A 68 -8.80 11.13 -2.34
N ASP A 69 -9.00 11.90 -3.41
CA ASP A 69 -10.25 11.90 -4.17
C ASP A 69 -10.47 10.55 -4.86
N LEU A 70 -9.41 9.98 -5.46
CA LEU A 70 -9.46 8.62 -6.02
C LEU A 70 -9.82 7.58 -4.95
N MET A 71 -9.20 7.65 -3.78
CA MET A 71 -9.47 6.70 -2.69
C MET A 71 -10.90 6.83 -2.16
N ILE A 72 -11.45 8.04 -2.11
CA ILE A 72 -12.86 8.27 -1.74
C ILE A 72 -13.80 7.70 -2.80
N GLU A 73 -13.56 8.00 -4.09
CA GLU A 73 -14.36 7.48 -5.21
C GLU A 73 -14.40 5.94 -5.20
N LYS A 74 -13.25 5.32 -4.93
CA LYS A 74 -13.10 3.85 -4.85
C LYS A 74 -13.58 3.25 -3.54
N LYS A 75 -14.01 4.05 -2.55
CA LYS A 75 -14.40 3.62 -1.20
C LYS A 75 -13.27 2.90 -0.45
N TRP A 76 -12.04 3.31 -0.72
CA TRP A 76 -10.85 2.88 -0.01
C TRP A 76 -10.53 3.81 1.17
N PHE A 77 -11.18 4.97 1.24
CA PHE A 77 -11.01 5.96 2.28
C PHE A 77 -12.31 6.74 2.53
N HIS A 78 -12.75 6.81 3.78
CA HIS A 78 -14.00 7.43 4.24
C HIS A 78 -13.70 8.54 5.25
N PRO A 79 -13.18 9.70 4.81
CA PRO A 79 -12.69 10.76 5.70
C PRO A 79 -13.80 11.45 6.52
N TYR A 80 -15.05 11.42 6.06
CA TYR A 80 -16.17 12.10 6.71
C TYR A 80 -17.04 11.15 7.55
N GLU A 81 -16.96 9.84 7.29
CA GLU A 81 -17.75 8.78 7.91
C GLU A 81 -16.86 7.89 8.79
N LEU A 82 -16.49 8.39 9.98
CA LEU A 82 -15.56 7.70 10.88
C LEU A 82 -15.97 6.27 11.26
N THR A 83 -17.28 6.01 11.35
CA THR A 83 -17.79 4.65 11.65
C THR A 83 -17.51 3.68 10.49
N GLU A 84 -17.65 4.13 9.24
CA GLU A 84 -17.34 3.32 8.07
C GLU A 84 -15.83 3.12 7.94
N GLN A 85 -15.04 4.17 8.12
CA GLN A 85 -13.58 4.08 8.12
C GLN A 85 -13.08 3.08 9.17
N TYR A 86 -13.63 3.13 10.39
CA TYR A 86 -13.25 2.20 11.45
C TYR A 86 -13.52 0.74 11.07
N GLN A 87 -14.67 0.46 10.44
CA GLN A 87 -14.99 -0.90 9.98
C GLN A 87 -14.03 -1.36 8.87
N LEU A 88 -13.69 -0.46 7.93
CA LEU A 88 -12.72 -0.72 6.87
C LEU A 88 -11.32 -0.99 7.43
N ASP A 89 -10.89 -0.23 8.44
CA ASP A 89 -9.60 -0.41 9.12
C ASP A 89 -9.53 -1.77 9.83
N GLN A 90 -10.60 -2.16 10.51
CA GLN A 90 -10.69 -3.47 11.17
C GLN A 90 -10.65 -4.62 10.14
N LEU A 91 -11.33 -4.47 9.01
CA LEU A 91 -11.26 -5.45 7.91
C LEU A 91 -9.82 -5.56 7.37
N SER A 92 -9.17 -4.43 7.13
CA SER A 92 -7.79 -4.36 6.63
C SER A 92 -6.82 -5.02 7.60
N ALA A 93 -6.92 -4.74 8.91
CA ALA A 93 -6.10 -5.38 9.94
C ALA A 93 -6.28 -6.91 9.97
N ASN A 94 -7.52 -7.39 9.88
CA ASN A 94 -7.81 -8.82 9.82
C ASN A 94 -7.25 -9.47 8.55
N ASN A 95 -7.33 -8.79 7.40
CA ASN A 95 -6.77 -9.28 6.15
C ASN A 95 -5.23 -9.37 6.22
N THR A 96 -4.56 -8.38 6.79
CA THR A 96 -3.12 -8.41 7.04
C THR A 96 -2.72 -9.61 7.90
N ILE A 97 -3.46 -9.89 8.98
CA ILE A 97 -3.20 -11.08 9.82
C ILE A 97 -3.39 -12.37 9.03
N LYS A 98 -4.40 -12.46 8.16
CA LYS A 98 -4.62 -13.65 7.31
C LYS A 98 -3.47 -13.84 6.33
N ILE A 99 -3.04 -12.78 5.64
CA ILE A 99 -1.90 -12.81 4.70
C ILE A 99 -0.63 -13.23 5.42
N GLY A 100 -0.35 -12.67 6.60
CA GLY A 100 0.82 -13.04 7.40
C GLY A 100 0.83 -14.50 7.87
N LYS A 101 -0.31 -15.20 7.84
CA LYS A 101 -0.44 -16.62 8.17
C LYS A 101 -0.40 -17.54 6.94
N MET A 102 -0.31 -17.00 5.73
CA MET A 102 -0.26 -17.81 4.51
C MET A 102 1.10 -18.52 4.40
N ASN A 103 1.06 -19.80 4.00
CA ASN A 103 2.27 -20.57 3.71
C ASN A 103 2.73 -20.29 2.27
N LEU A 104 3.33 -19.12 2.05
CA LEU A 104 3.76 -18.67 0.72
C LEU A 104 5.05 -19.34 0.23
N PHE A 105 5.86 -19.86 1.15
CA PHE A 105 7.15 -20.45 0.85
C PHE A 105 7.26 -21.83 1.48
N PRO A 106 7.96 -22.76 0.83
CA PRO A 106 8.21 -24.08 1.41
C PRO A 106 9.05 -23.95 2.69
N VAL A 107 8.76 -24.82 3.66
CA VAL A 107 9.48 -24.89 4.94
C VAL A 107 10.95 -25.25 4.72
N GLU A 108 11.24 -26.07 3.71
CA GLU A 108 12.59 -26.44 3.32
C GLU A 108 12.94 -25.94 1.91
N THR A 109 14.05 -25.21 1.81
CA THR A 109 14.64 -24.73 0.54
C THR A 109 15.94 -25.46 0.18
N ASN A 110 16.32 -26.47 0.97
CA ASN A 110 17.53 -27.25 0.72
C ASN A 110 17.36 -28.13 -0.54
N ARG A 111 18.47 -28.51 -1.19
CA ARG A 111 18.43 -29.30 -2.44
C ARG A 111 17.70 -30.63 -2.27
N LYS A 112 17.76 -31.29 -1.10
CA LYS A 112 17.11 -32.59 -0.87
C LYS A 112 15.58 -32.47 -0.77
N GLY A 113 15.07 -31.43 -0.10
CA GLY A 113 13.64 -31.14 0.02
C GLY A 113 12.98 -30.71 -1.30
N MET A 114 13.78 -30.31 -2.30
CA MET A 114 13.28 -30.01 -3.65
C MET A 114 13.11 -31.26 -4.53
N PHE A 115 13.69 -32.41 -4.17
CA PHE A 115 13.58 -33.66 -4.95
C PHE A 115 12.42 -34.56 -4.50
N ASP A 116 11.89 -34.39 -3.29
CA ASP A 116 10.82 -35.23 -2.71
C ASP A 116 9.40 -34.75 -3.07
N ARG A 117 9.27 -33.75 -3.96
CA ARG A 117 7.96 -33.36 -4.48
C ARG A 117 7.54 -34.35 -5.55
N THR A 118 6.70 -35.31 -5.17
CA THR A 118 5.95 -36.11 -6.14
C THR A 118 5.15 -35.15 -7.04
N PRO A 119 5.08 -35.40 -8.37
CA PRO A 119 4.30 -34.54 -9.27
C PRO A 119 2.86 -34.45 -8.79
N ASP A 120 2.28 -33.25 -8.80
CA ASP A 120 0.88 -33.06 -8.40
C ASP A 120 -0.02 -33.95 -9.27
N GLU A 121 -0.80 -34.83 -8.63
CA GLU A 121 -1.75 -35.71 -9.33
C GLU A 121 -2.87 -34.85 -9.95
N HIS A 122 -3.04 -34.98 -11.26
CA HIS A 122 -3.99 -34.25 -12.11
C HIS A 122 -5.47 -34.43 -11.71
#